data_AF-A0A8B6EUA1-F1
#
_entry.id   AF-A0A8B6EUA1-F1
#
_cell.length_a   1.000
_cell.length_b   1.000
_cell.length_c   1.000
_cell.angle_alpha   90.00
_cell.angle_beta   90.00
_cell.angle_gamma   90.00
#
_symmetry.space_group_name_H-M   'P 1'
#
loop_
_entity.id
_entity.type
_entity.pdbx_description
1 polymer ?
#
loop_
_entity_poly.entity_id
_entity_poly.type
_entity_poly.pdbx_seq_one_letter_code
_entity_poly.pdbx_strand_id
1 'polypeptide(L)'
;MFMIVANFPTASVSVEVEALLTEGEIIPIPNLDPKPSLIPIFKCEFDDQSNGTYVYDVYWLICGNVIKNNTNLHFKDITNAIVLKETDWHGKYKMNMEPDTTYYTVTEGESINITFTSTVPVGCISSHPVFRSQCDLNFYISRPNNGEPTCINNVIKRDIVFKTESCGIRVGNLDWMEKKTVQVYGYNDGMYNINNRYAYIRVSTSSANISTPNNIWRDVQISQITVNVADKDSVLKNRLCQSYNDPHFRTFDGRYYDYMGIGEFVMYKNDLGPYRVHALFTSCYSGWAGASCICGIAIRSKESLFVLRTCETVSDREKYLLQQPIVSLTSCDKTDMAIENTNNNYKIILPIATEIQFSIARRFISVISIKPSVKDINTAKGLCGVPSTSKDPSDDFTHREKGPINNEKSFADSWK
;
A
#
# COMPACT_ATOMS: atom_id res chain seq x y z
N MET A 1 -44.63 -34.25 -15.02
CA MET A 1 -44.60 -33.58 -13.71
C MET A 1 -43.22 -32.96 -13.52
N PHE A 2 -43.18 -31.69 -13.15
CA PHE A 2 -42.12 -30.67 -13.29
C PHE A 2 -40.70 -31.03 -12.79
N MET A 3 -39.65 -30.48 -13.45
CA MET A 3 -38.90 -29.30 -12.94
C MET A 3 -37.90 -28.77 -13.99
N ILE A 4 -37.91 -27.44 -14.17
CA ILE A 4 -36.97 -26.64 -14.97
C ILE A 4 -35.73 -26.35 -14.12
N VAL A 5 -34.51 -26.54 -14.64
CA VAL A 5 -33.32 -25.78 -14.20
C VAL A 5 -32.43 -25.48 -15.42
N ALA A 6 -32.14 -24.19 -15.59
CA ALA A 6 -31.31 -23.62 -16.63
C ALA A 6 -29.84 -24.06 -16.52
N ASN A 7 -29.13 -24.22 -17.64
CA ASN A 7 -27.67 -24.36 -17.66
C ASN A 7 -27.02 -23.45 -18.72
N PHE A 8 -26.13 -22.60 -18.21
CA PHE A 8 -25.16 -21.74 -18.91
C PHE A 8 -24.04 -22.58 -19.56
N PRO A 9 -23.23 -22.01 -20.50
CA PRO A 9 -22.50 -22.80 -21.48
C PRO A 9 -21.39 -23.61 -20.83
N THR A 10 -21.53 -24.92 -20.89
CA THR A 10 -20.48 -25.89 -20.70
C THR A 10 -19.50 -25.78 -21.88
N ALA A 11 -18.25 -25.40 -21.62
CA ALA A 11 -17.17 -25.87 -22.50
C ALA A 11 -16.88 -27.33 -22.12
N SER A 12 -17.81 -28.22 -22.47
CA SER A 12 -17.49 -29.63 -22.63
C SER A 12 -16.72 -29.74 -23.94
N VAL A 13 -15.50 -30.27 -23.91
CA VAL A 13 -15.00 -30.96 -25.10
C VAL A 13 -15.70 -32.32 -25.08
N SER A 14 -16.99 -32.30 -25.41
CA SER A 14 -17.78 -33.47 -25.72
C SER A 14 -17.63 -33.69 -27.21
N VAL A 15 -16.99 -34.81 -27.57
CA VAL A 15 -17.12 -35.33 -28.92
C VAL A 15 -18.42 -36.12 -28.92
N GLU A 16 -19.50 -35.48 -29.35
CA GLU A 16 -20.72 -36.20 -29.68
C GLU A 16 -20.48 -36.89 -31.03
N VAL A 17 -20.26 -38.20 -30.98
CA VAL A 17 -20.33 -39.06 -32.16
C VAL A 17 -21.73 -39.63 -32.20
N GLU A 18 -22.67 -38.96 -32.87
CA GLU A 18 -23.91 -39.61 -33.31
C GLU A 18 -23.64 -40.32 -34.64
N ALA A 19 -23.29 -41.60 -34.57
CA ALA A 19 -23.30 -42.48 -35.73
C ALA A 19 -24.66 -43.20 -35.78
N LEU A 20 -25.59 -42.66 -36.59
CA LEU A 20 -26.74 -43.44 -37.07
C LEU A 20 -26.31 -44.17 -38.33
N LEU A 21 -26.07 -45.48 -38.20
CA LEU A 21 -26.09 -46.40 -39.33
C LEU A 21 -27.54 -46.56 -39.76
N THR A 22 -27.91 -46.13 -40.96
CA THR A 22 -28.95 -46.79 -41.74
C THR A 22 -28.73 -46.57 -43.23
N GLU A 23 -28.93 -47.64 -44.01
CA GLU A 23 -28.97 -47.60 -45.47
C GLU A 23 -29.86 -46.46 -45.97
N GLY A 24 -29.31 -45.65 -46.87
CA GLY A 24 -30.07 -44.83 -47.82
C GLY A 24 -30.42 -43.40 -47.38
N GLU A 25 -29.73 -42.45 -48.02
CA GLU A 25 -30.04 -41.03 -48.31
C GLU A 25 -29.26 -39.94 -47.55
N ILE A 26 -28.68 -39.04 -48.35
CA ILE A 26 -27.80 -37.92 -48.00
C ILE A 26 -28.62 -36.63 -47.90
N ILE A 27 -28.43 -35.81 -46.85
CA ILE A 27 -28.83 -34.38 -46.83
C ILE A 27 -27.72 -33.54 -46.12
N PRO A 28 -27.41 -32.30 -46.57
CA PRO A 28 -26.08 -31.70 -46.48
C PRO A 28 -25.84 -30.83 -45.23
N ILE A 29 -24.55 -30.62 -44.95
CA ILE A 29 -23.99 -29.85 -43.84
C ILE A 29 -24.39 -28.36 -43.95
N PRO A 30 -24.99 -27.75 -42.90
CA PRO A 30 -25.19 -26.31 -42.84
C PRO A 30 -23.88 -25.58 -42.53
N ASN A 31 -23.61 -24.55 -43.33
CA ASN A 31 -22.43 -23.69 -43.30
C ASN A 31 -22.28 -22.99 -41.93
N LEU A 32 -21.15 -23.16 -41.26
CA LEU A 32 -20.82 -22.47 -40.00
C LEU A 32 -20.07 -21.17 -40.30
N ASP A 33 -20.74 -20.03 -40.11
CA ASP A 33 -20.07 -18.74 -40.08
C ASP A 33 -19.19 -18.61 -38.82
N PRO A 34 -17.89 -18.25 -38.93
CA PRO A 34 -17.08 -17.96 -37.77
C PRO A 34 -17.33 -16.50 -37.34
N LYS A 35 -17.75 -16.28 -36.08
CA LYS A 35 -17.68 -14.95 -35.48
C LYS A 35 -17.04 -14.93 -34.09
N PRO A 36 -16.38 -13.81 -33.76
CA PRO A 36 -15.15 -13.80 -33.01
C PRO A 36 -15.42 -13.38 -31.57
N SER A 37 -15.08 -14.24 -30.60
CA SER A 37 -14.67 -13.81 -29.27
C SER A 37 -14.35 -15.03 -28.41
N LEU A 38 -13.08 -15.08 -27.96
CA LEU A 38 -12.50 -15.98 -26.95
C LEU A 38 -12.21 -17.41 -27.41
N ILE A 39 -10.91 -17.63 -27.67
CA ILE A 39 -10.27 -18.88 -28.12
C ILE A 39 -10.30 -19.90 -26.96
N PRO A 40 -10.77 -21.14 -27.17
CA PRO A 40 -10.71 -22.18 -26.15
C PRO A 40 -9.26 -22.59 -25.86
N ILE A 41 -8.98 -22.87 -24.58
CA ILE A 41 -7.63 -23.19 -24.07
C ILE A 41 -7.23 -24.64 -24.37
N PHE A 42 -8.20 -25.54 -24.44
CA PHE A 42 -8.02 -26.87 -25.02
C PHE A 42 -9.20 -27.13 -25.95
N LYS A 43 -8.90 -27.36 -27.23
CA LYS A 43 -9.89 -27.77 -28.24
C LYS A 43 -9.45 -29.09 -28.84
N CYS A 44 -10.39 -30.00 -29.03
CA CYS A 44 -10.21 -31.22 -29.80
C CYS A 44 -10.95 -31.04 -31.14
N GLU A 45 -10.27 -31.24 -32.26
CA GLU A 45 -10.83 -31.18 -33.61
C GLU A 45 -10.65 -32.51 -34.35
N PHE A 46 -11.62 -32.85 -35.20
CA PHE A 46 -11.63 -34.03 -36.07
C PHE A 46 -11.59 -33.58 -37.53
N ASP A 47 -10.86 -34.30 -38.37
CA ASP A 47 -10.92 -34.11 -39.82
C ASP A 47 -12.17 -34.78 -40.44
N ASP A 48 -12.63 -34.26 -41.58
CA ASP A 48 -13.82 -34.72 -42.30
C ASP A 48 -13.60 -36.08 -42.97
N GLN A 49 -14.68 -36.87 -43.07
CA GLN A 49 -14.65 -38.24 -43.58
C GLN A 49 -14.20 -38.32 -45.05
N SER A 50 -13.32 -39.28 -45.35
CA SER A 50 -13.12 -39.78 -46.72
C SER A 50 -13.86 -41.12 -46.91
N ASN A 51 -14.43 -41.34 -48.09
CA ASN A 51 -15.36 -42.43 -48.49
C ASN A 51 -14.79 -43.88 -48.43
N GLY A 52 -13.96 -44.23 -47.43
CA GLY A 52 -13.35 -45.55 -47.24
C GLY A 52 -13.44 -46.06 -45.80
N THR A 53 -12.60 -47.04 -45.43
CA THR A 53 -12.46 -47.54 -44.05
C THR A 53 -12.09 -46.37 -43.12
N TYR A 54 -13.04 -45.88 -42.33
CA TYR A 54 -12.91 -44.63 -41.58
C TYR A 54 -11.63 -44.57 -40.73
N VAL A 55 -10.82 -43.56 -40.99
CA VAL A 55 -9.66 -43.16 -40.19
C VAL A 55 -9.80 -41.68 -39.84
N TYR A 56 -9.42 -41.32 -38.61
CA TYR A 56 -9.62 -40.00 -38.03
C TYR A 56 -8.28 -39.39 -37.62
N ASP A 57 -8.15 -38.09 -37.86
CA ASP A 57 -7.09 -37.27 -37.31
C ASP A 57 -7.67 -36.45 -36.16
N VAL A 58 -7.02 -36.53 -34.99
CA VAL A 58 -7.43 -35.87 -33.75
C VAL A 58 -6.37 -34.84 -33.40
N TYR A 59 -6.75 -33.56 -33.34
CA TYR A 59 -5.87 -32.46 -32.98
C TYR A 59 -6.27 -31.86 -31.64
N TRP A 60 -5.32 -31.77 -30.72
CA TRP A 60 -5.43 -30.96 -29.51
C TRP A 60 -4.78 -29.62 -29.73
N LEU A 61 -5.48 -28.53 -29.44
CA LEU A 61 -4.97 -27.17 -29.60
C LEU A 61 -4.98 -26.40 -28.28
N ILE A 62 -3.94 -25.60 -28.03
CA ILE A 62 -3.89 -24.53 -27.01
C ILE A 62 -3.67 -23.20 -27.71
N CYS A 63 -4.58 -22.23 -27.52
CA CYS A 63 -4.49 -20.90 -28.13
C CYS A 63 -4.27 -20.95 -29.66
N GLY A 64 -4.83 -21.94 -30.34
CA GLY A 64 -4.65 -22.18 -31.78
C GLY A 64 -3.40 -22.96 -32.19
N ASN A 65 -2.51 -23.33 -31.26
CA ASN A 65 -1.35 -24.17 -31.55
C ASN A 65 -1.65 -25.65 -31.28
N VAL A 66 -1.35 -26.52 -32.24
CA VAL A 66 -1.48 -27.97 -32.06
C VAL A 66 -0.43 -28.48 -31.06
N ILE A 67 -0.88 -29.09 -29.96
CA ILE A 67 -0.04 -29.61 -28.88
C ILE A 67 0.13 -31.13 -28.90
N LYS A 68 -0.84 -31.82 -29.51
CA LYS A 68 -0.85 -33.26 -29.70
C LYS A 68 -1.73 -33.55 -30.91
N ASN A 69 -1.22 -34.37 -31.81
CA ASN A 69 -2.01 -34.88 -32.90
C ASN A 69 -1.87 -36.39 -32.97
N ASN A 70 -2.98 -37.05 -33.25
CA ASN A 70 -3.03 -38.47 -33.50
C ASN A 70 -3.69 -38.66 -34.85
N THR A 71 -2.94 -39.10 -35.84
CA THR A 71 -3.41 -39.25 -37.22
C THR A 71 -3.69 -40.71 -37.57
N ASN A 72 -4.53 -40.97 -38.56
CA ASN A 72 -4.87 -42.31 -39.07
C ASN A 72 -5.45 -43.26 -37.99
N LEU A 73 -6.33 -42.76 -37.13
CA LEU A 73 -6.94 -43.57 -36.07
C LEU A 73 -8.18 -44.29 -36.59
N HIS A 74 -8.27 -45.60 -36.40
CA HIS A 74 -9.53 -46.31 -36.58
C HIS A 74 -10.48 -46.04 -35.41
N PHE A 75 -11.80 -46.19 -35.64
CA PHE A 75 -12.84 -45.88 -34.66
C PHE A 75 -12.60 -46.48 -33.26
N LYS A 76 -12.12 -47.72 -33.20
CA LYS A 76 -11.79 -48.44 -31.96
C LYS A 76 -10.63 -47.83 -31.15
N ASP A 77 -9.78 -47.03 -31.80
CA ASP A 77 -8.57 -46.44 -31.22
C ASP A 77 -8.78 -44.97 -30.81
N ILE A 78 -9.92 -44.36 -31.16
CA ILE A 78 -10.27 -42.96 -30.89
C ILE A 78 -10.32 -42.65 -29.39
N THR A 79 -10.87 -43.56 -28.58
CA THR A 79 -11.06 -43.37 -27.13
C THR A 79 -9.75 -43.09 -26.38
N ASN A 80 -8.62 -43.60 -26.85
CA ASN A 80 -7.30 -43.31 -26.27
C ASN A 80 -6.66 -42.03 -26.83
N ALA A 81 -7.04 -41.61 -28.03
CA ALA A 81 -6.50 -40.43 -28.71
C ALA A 81 -7.14 -39.11 -28.26
N ILE A 82 -8.40 -39.16 -27.79
CA ILE A 82 -9.10 -38.03 -27.18
C ILE A 82 -8.72 -37.80 -25.70
N VAL A 83 -7.60 -38.37 -25.26
CA VAL A 83 -7.07 -38.13 -23.92
C VAL A 83 -5.79 -37.32 -24.04
N LEU A 84 -5.81 -36.10 -23.50
CA LEU A 84 -4.62 -35.29 -23.38
C LEU A 84 -3.89 -35.62 -22.07
N LYS A 85 -2.65 -36.12 -22.16
CA LYS A 85 -1.82 -36.47 -21.00
C LYS A 85 -1.03 -35.28 -20.53
N GLU A 86 -0.65 -35.26 -19.25
CA GLU A 86 0.18 -34.21 -18.67
C GLU A 86 1.49 -33.98 -19.44
N THR A 87 2.18 -35.05 -19.84
CA THR A 87 3.42 -34.98 -20.63
C THR A 87 3.28 -34.28 -21.97
N ASP A 88 2.05 -34.16 -22.49
CA ASP A 88 1.81 -33.59 -23.82
C ASP A 88 1.98 -32.06 -23.79
N TRP A 89 1.66 -31.42 -22.65
CA TRP A 89 1.64 -29.94 -22.50
C TRP A 89 2.46 -29.40 -21.32
N HIS A 90 2.66 -30.18 -20.24
CA HIS A 90 3.36 -29.74 -19.03
C HIS A 90 4.83 -29.38 -19.32
N GLY A 91 5.25 -28.18 -18.90
CA GLY A 91 6.58 -27.63 -19.15
C GLY A 91 6.78 -26.98 -20.53
N LYS A 92 5.86 -27.17 -21.49
CA LYS A 92 5.91 -26.54 -22.83
C LYS A 92 5.10 -25.25 -22.90
N TYR A 93 4.03 -25.16 -22.12
CA TYR A 93 3.14 -24.01 -22.07
C TYR A 93 2.93 -23.57 -20.63
N LYS A 94 3.08 -22.27 -20.36
CA LYS A 94 2.80 -21.67 -19.06
C LYS A 94 1.40 -21.06 -19.12
N MET A 95 0.41 -21.78 -18.61
CA MET A 95 -0.92 -21.21 -18.37
C MET A 95 -0.88 -20.42 -17.07
N ASN A 96 -1.52 -19.26 -17.03
CA ASN A 96 -1.26 -18.30 -15.98
C ASN A 96 -2.49 -17.53 -15.48
N MET A 97 -2.35 -16.93 -14.31
CA MET A 97 -3.24 -15.87 -13.86
C MET A 97 -2.55 -14.52 -14.05
N GLU A 98 -3.12 -13.63 -14.85
CA GLU A 98 -2.46 -12.39 -15.22
C GLU A 98 -3.06 -11.20 -14.47
N PRO A 99 -2.23 -10.31 -13.90
CA PRO A 99 -2.72 -9.03 -13.38
C PRO A 99 -3.04 -8.10 -14.55
N ASP A 100 -3.99 -7.17 -14.36
CA ASP A 100 -4.33 -6.16 -15.38
C ASP A 100 -3.11 -5.31 -15.81
N THR A 101 -2.13 -5.13 -14.92
CA THR A 101 -0.81 -4.53 -15.17
C THR A 101 0.22 -5.04 -14.17
N THR A 102 1.51 -4.93 -14.49
CA THR A 102 2.63 -5.27 -13.59
C THR A 102 3.19 -4.06 -12.84
N TYR A 103 2.69 -2.84 -13.11
CA TYR A 103 3.14 -1.62 -12.44
C TYR A 103 1.97 -0.82 -11.89
N TYR A 104 2.03 -0.51 -10.59
CA TYR A 104 1.04 0.31 -9.89
C TYR A 104 1.72 1.43 -9.11
N THR A 105 0.97 2.50 -8.83
CA THR A 105 1.38 3.56 -7.88
C THR A 105 0.31 3.69 -6.79
N VAL A 106 0.73 3.77 -5.53
CA VAL A 106 -0.15 4.00 -4.37
C VAL A 106 0.48 5.05 -3.47
N THR A 107 -0.29 6.03 -3.03
CA THR A 107 0.17 7.02 -2.05
C THR A 107 0.17 6.41 -0.64
N GLU A 108 1.08 6.82 0.22
CA GLU A 108 1.06 6.41 1.62
C GLU A 108 -0.30 6.67 2.31
N GLY A 109 -0.82 5.64 2.98
CA GLY A 109 -2.12 5.66 3.66
C GLY A 109 -3.33 5.45 2.74
N GLU A 110 -3.15 5.46 1.42
CA GLU A 110 -4.18 5.15 0.43
C GLU A 110 -4.13 3.67 0.01
N SER A 111 -5.10 3.26 -0.81
CA SER A 111 -5.18 1.89 -1.32
C SER A 111 -5.44 1.82 -2.81
N ILE A 112 -4.93 0.77 -3.43
CA ILE A 112 -5.19 0.38 -4.81
C ILE A 112 -5.73 -1.05 -4.86
N ASN A 113 -6.38 -1.39 -5.97
CA ASN A 113 -6.85 -2.73 -6.25
C ASN A 113 -5.98 -3.33 -7.36
N ILE A 114 -5.37 -4.47 -7.07
CA ILE A 114 -4.68 -5.29 -8.06
C ILE A 114 -5.67 -6.38 -8.49
N THR A 115 -6.05 -6.36 -9.75
CA THR A 115 -7.03 -7.29 -10.30
C THR A 115 -6.34 -8.32 -11.18
N PHE A 116 -6.74 -9.57 -10.99
CA PHE A 116 -6.19 -10.75 -11.63
C PHE A 116 -7.28 -11.46 -12.41
N THR A 117 -6.92 -11.93 -13.60
CA THR A 117 -7.79 -12.74 -14.46
C THR A 117 -7.10 -14.06 -14.75
N SER A 118 -7.79 -15.18 -14.46
CA SER A 118 -7.27 -16.48 -14.87
C SER A 118 -7.43 -16.64 -16.36
N THR A 119 -6.34 -16.98 -17.06
CA THR A 119 -6.42 -17.28 -18.49
C THR A 119 -7.02 -18.65 -18.76
N VAL A 120 -7.08 -19.52 -17.73
CA VAL A 120 -7.57 -20.90 -17.87
C VAL A 120 -8.38 -21.39 -16.67
N PRO A 121 -9.23 -22.44 -16.82
CA PRO A 121 -9.94 -23.04 -15.70
C PRO A 121 -9.00 -23.54 -14.60
N VAL A 122 -9.41 -23.35 -13.34
CA VAL A 122 -8.78 -23.98 -12.18
C VAL A 122 -9.65 -25.15 -11.71
N GLY A 123 -9.05 -26.26 -11.27
CA GLY A 123 -9.79 -27.37 -10.66
C GLY A 123 -9.80 -28.72 -11.42
N CYS A 124 -10.34 -29.75 -10.76
CA CYS A 124 -10.58 -31.07 -11.36
C CYS A 124 -11.95 -31.13 -12.06
N ILE A 125 -12.06 -32.03 -13.04
CA ILE A 125 -13.32 -32.41 -13.67
C ILE A 125 -13.96 -33.51 -12.82
N SER A 126 -14.75 -33.15 -11.79
CA SER A 126 -15.53 -34.12 -11.00
C SER A 126 -16.99 -33.68 -10.89
N SER A 127 -17.91 -34.60 -11.23
CA SER A 127 -19.35 -34.37 -11.14
C SER A 127 -19.87 -34.40 -9.70
N HIS A 128 -19.09 -34.93 -8.75
CA HIS A 128 -19.53 -35.21 -7.38
C HIS A 128 -19.35 -33.98 -6.44
N PRO A 129 -20.41 -33.51 -5.75
CA PRO A 129 -20.43 -32.22 -5.03
C PRO A 129 -19.36 -32.05 -3.96
N VAL A 130 -19.05 -33.11 -3.20
CA VAL A 130 -18.05 -33.11 -2.12
C VAL A 130 -16.62 -32.85 -2.63
N PHE A 131 -16.31 -33.24 -3.87
CA PHE A 131 -14.99 -33.05 -4.46
C PHE A 131 -14.84 -31.67 -5.12
N ARG A 132 -15.95 -30.92 -5.33
CA ARG A 132 -15.90 -29.60 -5.97
C ARG A 132 -15.23 -28.53 -5.09
N SER A 133 -15.46 -28.54 -3.78
CA SER A 133 -14.81 -27.60 -2.85
C SER A 133 -13.33 -27.91 -2.60
N GLN A 134 -12.87 -29.11 -2.97
CA GLN A 134 -11.46 -29.51 -2.92
C GLN A 134 -10.69 -29.11 -4.20
N CYS A 135 -11.37 -28.48 -5.16
CA CYS A 135 -10.82 -28.10 -6.46
C CYS A 135 -10.46 -26.62 -6.58
N ASP A 136 -10.46 -25.88 -5.47
CA ASP A 136 -10.02 -24.49 -5.50
C ASP A 136 -8.51 -24.39 -5.57
N LEU A 137 -8.03 -23.40 -6.30
CA LEU A 137 -6.62 -23.09 -6.40
C LEU A 137 -6.30 -21.84 -5.57
N ASN A 138 -5.31 -21.95 -4.69
CA ASN A 138 -4.80 -20.82 -3.93
C ASN A 138 -3.46 -20.37 -4.50
N PHE A 139 -3.39 -19.11 -4.92
CA PHE A 139 -2.12 -18.43 -5.21
C PHE A 139 -1.61 -17.75 -3.95
N TYR A 140 -0.34 -17.95 -3.63
CA TYR A 140 0.32 -17.37 -2.47
C TYR A 140 1.06 -16.10 -2.86
N ILE A 141 0.97 -15.09 -1.99
CA ILE A 141 1.67 -13.82 -2.17
C ILE A 141 2.96 -13.86 -1.34
N SER A 142 4.11 -13.61 -1.97
CA SER A 142 5.44 -13.70 -1.35
C SER A 142 6.40 -12.59 -1.83
N ARG A 143 7.55 -12.48 -1.14
CA ARG A 143 8.62 -11.52 -1.46
C ARG A 143 9.68 -12.14 -2.39
N PRO A 144 10.37 -11.33 -3.21
CA PRO A 144 11.44 -11.82 -4.07
C PRO A 144 12.63 -12.57 -3.45
N ASN A 145 13.02 -12.25 -2.21
CA ASN A 145 14.38 -12.58 -1.74
C ASN A 145 14.46 -13.51 -0.53
N ASN A 146 13.37 -13.83 0.17
CA ASN A 146 13.39 -14.80 1.28
C ASN A 146 12.18 -15.71 1.11
N GLY A 147 12.38 -17.00 0.78
CA GLY A 147 11.32 -17.99 0.53
C GLY A 147 10.41 -18.33 1.72
N GLU A 148 10.21 -17.41 2.67
CA GLU A 148 9.22 -17.51 3.73
C GLU A 148 7.86 -16.95 3.25
N PRO A 149 6.73 -17.52 3.71
CA PRO A 149 5.41 -16.95 3.49
C PRO A 149 5.26 -15.67 4.31
N THR A 150 5.54 -14.51 3.71
CA THR A 150 5.65 -13.23 4.42
C THR A 150 4.33 -12.47 4.54
N CYS A 151 3.21 -13.12 4.79
CA CYS A 151 2.02 -12.44 5.27
C CYS A 151 1.62 -13.11 6.59
N ILE A 152 1.77 -12.37 7.67
CA ILE A 152 1.42 -12.82 9.01
C ILE A 152 0.41 -11.80 9.51
N ASN A 153 -0.80 -12.26 9.86
CA ASN A 153 -1.85 -11.45 10.50
C ASN A 153 -2.12 -10.10 9.82
N ASN A 154 -2.45 -10.08 8.51
CA ASN A 154 -2.80 -8.86 7.75
C ASN A 154 -1.66 -7.82 7.60
N VAL A 155 -0.40 -8.18 7.84
CA VAL A 155 0.72 -7.24 7.69
C VAL A 155 1.92 -7.89 7.02
N ILE A 156 2.23 -7.42 5.81
CA ILE A 156 3.60 -7.48 5.26
C ILE A 156 4.21 -6.11 5.53
N LYS A 157 5.46 -6.04 6.02
CA LYS A 157 6.04 -4.79 6.51
C LYS A 157 7.30 -4.38 5.73
N ARG A 158 7.18 -3.27 5.00
CA ARG A 158 7.95 -2.00 5.14
C ARG A 158 7.36 -0.93 4.22
N ASP A 159 6.88 -1.31 3.03
CA ASP A 159 6.42 -0.35 2.02
C ASP A 159 4.93 -0.46 1.65
N ILE A 160 4.34 -1.65 1.72
CA ILE A 160 2.91 -1.87 1.44
C ILE A 160 2.26 -2.80 2.48
N VAL A 161 0.93 -2.72 2.63
CA VAL A 161 0.12 -3.56 3.54
C VAL A 161 -1.03 -4.21 2.75
N PHE A 162 -1.30 -5.49 3.03
CA PHE A 162 -2.46 -6.21 2.48
C PHE A 162 -3.52 -6.36 3.58
N LYS A 163 -4.74 -5.88 3.35
CA LYS A 163 -5.87 -6.15 4.26
C LYS A 163 -6.72 -7.30 3.72
N THR A 164 -6.12 -8.49 3.68
CA THR A 164 -6.83 -9.71 3.26
C THR A 164 -6.83 -10.71 4.41
N GLU A 165 -7.96 -11.34 4.68
CA GLU A 165 -8.07 -12.36 5.75
C GLU A 165 -7.18 -13.59 5.49
N SER A 166 -6.79 -13.81 4.23
CA SER A 166 -5.91 -14.88 3.81
C SER A 166 -4.75 -14.38 2.96
N CYS A 167 -3.65 -15.12 3.05
CA CYS A 167 -2.35 -14.89 2.41
C CYS A 167 -2.28 -15.29 0.94
N GLY A 168 -3.37 -15.07 0.22
CA GLY A 168 -3.47 -15.58 -1.14
C GLY A 168 -4.74 -15.21 -1.86
N ILE A 169 -4.76 -15.57 -3.13
CA ILE A 169 -5.89 -15.38 -4.03
C ILE A 169 -6.50 -16.76 -4.25
N ARG A 170 -7.70 -16.97 -3.71
CA ARG A 170 -8.49 -18.17 -3.98
C ARG A 170 -9.20 -17.99 -5.32
N VAL A 171 -8.94 -18.90 -6.24
CA VAL A 171 -9.67 -19.04 -7.49
C VAL A 171 -10.45 -20.34 -7.37
N GLY A 172 -11.78 -20.25 -7.37
CA GLY A 172 -12.61 -21.45 -7.33
C GLY A 172 -12.85 -22.01 -8.71
N ASN A 173 -13.27 -23.26 -8.76
CA ASN A 173 -13.46 -24.00 -10.00
C ASN A 173 -14.68 -23.53 -10.82
N LEU A 174 -15.68 -22.91 -10.19
CA LEU A 174 -16.90 -22.41 -10.84
C LEU A 174 -16.82 -20.93 -11.20
N ASP A 175 -15.99 -20.18 -10.50
CA ASP A 175 -15.84 -18.73 -10.58
C ASP A 175 -14.43 -18.33 -11.08
N TRP A 176 -13.76 -19.24 -11.80
CA TRP A 176 -12.39 -19.05 -12.29
C TRP A 176 -12.26 -17.92 -13.32
N MET A 177 -13.33 -17.68 -14.08
CA MET A 177 -13.40 -16.58 -15.05
C MET A 177 -13.65 -15.22 -14.39
N GLU A 178 -14.08 -15.21 -13.13
CA GLU A 178 -14.33 -13.96 -12.43
C GLU A 178 -13.01 -13.31 -12.01
N LYS A 179 -12.94 -11.99 -12.23
CA LYS A 179 -11.81 -11.19 -11.81
C LYS A 179 -11.60 -11.26 -10.30
N LYS A 180 -10.39 -11.61 -9.85
CA LYS A 180 -10.02 -11.66 -8.43
C LYS A 180 -9.23 -10.42 -8.07
N THR A 181 -9.62 -9.73 -6.99
CA THR A 181 -9.02 -8.46 -6.61
C THR A 181 -8.35 -8.54 -5.25
N VAL A 182 -7.15 -7.98 -5.16
CA VAL A 182 -6.38 -7.83 -3.92
C VAL A 182 -6.19 -6.35 -3.65
N GLN A 183 -6.64 -5.90 -2.48
CA GLN A 183 -6.44 -4.52 -2.06
C GLN A 183 -5.08 -4.35 -1.38
N VAL A 184 -4.31 -3.38 -1.85
CA VAL A 184 -2.96 -3.07 -1.38
C VAL A 184 -2.92 -1.63 -0.90
N TYR A 185 -2.37 -1.41 0.29
CA TYR A 185 -2.24 -0.09 0.91
C TYR A 185 -0.78 0.36 0.90
N GLY A 186 -0.52 1.64 0.64
CA GLY A 186 0.80 2.24 0.88
C GLY A 186 1.06 2.32 2.38
N TYR A 187 2.14 1.70 2.89
CA TYR A 187 2.48 1.76 4.31
C TYR A 187 2.89 3.18 4.66
N ASN A 188 2.11 3.87 5.50
CA ASN A 188 2.53 5.15 6.05
C ASN A 188 3.60 4.87 7.12
N ASP A 189 4.85 5.19 6.81
CA ASP A 189 5.97 4.95 7.72
C ASP A 189 6.14 6.09 8.74
N GLY A 190 5.41 7.19 8.56
CA GLY A 190 5.47 8.36 9.42
C GLY A 190 6.85 9.00 9.44
N MET A 191 7.66 8.78 8.40
CA MET A 191 8.99 9.33 8.28
C MET A 191 9.05 10.20 7.03
N TYR A 192 9.49 11.44 7.19
CA TYR A 192 9.80 12.29 6.05
C TYR A 192 10.90 11.66 5.18
N ASN A 193 10.48 11.10 4.05
CA ASN A 193 11.36 10.50 3.07
C ASN A 193 10.98 11.07 1.69
N ILE A 194 11.84 11.84 1.04
CA ILE A 194 11.44 12.51 -0.22
C ILE A 194 11.40 11.57 -1.44
N ASN A 195 11.76 10.30 -1.25
CA ASN A 195 11.94 9.34 -2.33
C ASN A 195 10.84 8.29 -2.25
N ASN A 196 10.14 8.08 -3.36
CA ASN A 196 9.22 6.97 -3.46
C ASN A 196 9.92 5.64 -3.13
N ARG A 197 9.15 4.74 -2.53
CA ARG A 197 9.62 3.41 -2.16
C ARG A 197 9.04 2.39 -3.14
N TYR A 198 9.74 1.29 -3.35
CA TYR A 198 9.30 0.26 -4.28
C TYR A 198 9.06 -1.05 -3.54
N ALA A 199 7.83 -1.54 -3.62
CA ALA A 199 7.46 -2.87 -3.19
C ALA A 199 7.35 -3.82 -4.38
N TYR A 200 7.72 -5.08 -4.15
CA TYR A 200 7.69 -6.12 -5.17
C TYR A 200 6.83 -7.27 -4.66
N ILE A 201 5.78 -7.58 -5.42
CA ILE A 201 4.82 -8.62 -5.12
C ILE A 201 5.11 -9.79 -6.05
N ARG A 202 5.38 -10.97 -5.49
CA ARG A 202 5.38 -12.24 -6.22
C ARG A 202 4.11 -12.99 -5.88
N VAL A 203 3.50 -13.56 -6.90
CA VAL A 203 2.32 -14.41 -6.78
C VAL A 203 2.68 -15.75 -7.39
N SER A 204 2.47 -16.83 -6.64
CA SER A 204 2.80 -18.17 -7.12
C SER A 204 1.92 -19.23 -6.49
N THR A 205 1.74 -20.34 -7.18
CA THR A 205 1.21 -21.56 -6.54
C THR A 205 2.35 -22.29 -5.83
N SER A 206 2.03 -23.13 -4.84
CA SER A 206 3.01 -23.92 -4.09
C SER A 206 2.83 -25.39 -4.39
N SER A 207 3.91 -26.08 -4.76
CA SER A 207 3.97 -27.54 -4.89
C SER A 207 3.84 -28.31 -3.57
N ALA A 208 3.97 -27.63 -2.42
CA ALA A 208 3.81 -28.24 -1.10
C ALA A 208 2.35 -28.45 -0.69
N ASN A 209 1.38 -27.87 -1.42
CA ASN A 209 -0.04 -28.13 -1.20
C ASN A 209 -0.52 -29.26 -2.11
N ILE A 210 -0.75 -30.42 -1.51
CA ILE A 210 -1.32 -31.64 -2.13
C ILE A 210 -2.71 -31.39 -2.75
N SER A 211 -3.33 -30.23 -2.47
CA SER A 211 -4.63 -29.82 -2.99
C SER A 211 -4.57 -29.06 -4.33
N THR A 212 -3.41 -28.92 -5.01
CA THR A 212 -3.41 -28.39 -6.37
C THR A 212 -4.15 -29.39 -7.28
N PRO A 213 -5.36 -29.06 -7.76
CA PRO A 213 -6.25 -30.06 -8.35
C PRO A 213 -5.75 -30.56 -9.71
N ASN A 214 -4.87 -29.78 -10.35
CA ASN A 214 -4.32 -30.07 -11.66
C ASN A 214 -2.85 -29.62 -11.75
N ASN A 215 -2.01 -30.45 -12.34
CA ASN A 215 -0.58 -30.20 -12.53
C ASN A 215 -0.30 -28.97 -13.42
N ILE A 216 -1.29 -28.43 -14.15
CA ILE A 216 -1.14 -27.19 -14.94
C ILE A 216 -0.76 -26.02 -14.04
N TRP A 217 -1.32 -26.02 -12.84
CA TRP A 217 -1.18 -24.96 -11.87
C TRP A 217 -0.06 -25.24 -10.88
N ARG A 218 0.79 -26.24 -11.14
CA ARG A 218 1.91 -26.58 -10.27
C ARG A 218 3.09 -25.64 -10.55
N ASP A 219 3.63 -25.05 -9.48
CA ASP A 219 4.80 -24.17 -9.52
C ASP A 219 4.66 -22.99 -10.51
N VAL A 220 3.42 -22.52 -10.72
CA VAL A 220 3.12 -21.37 -11.57
C VAL A 220 3.60 -20.10 -10.87
N GLN A 221 4.36 -19.28 -11.60
CA GLN A 221 4.85 -17.99 -11.13
C GLN A 221 4.30 -16.88 -12.01
N ILE A 222 3.61 -15.93 -11.37
CA ILE A 222 3.16 -14.72 -12.03
C ILE A 222 4.33 -13.76 -12.18
N SER A 223 4.34 -12.99 -13.27
CA SER A 223 5.25 -11.86 -13.44
C SER A 223 5.24 -10.97 -12.20
N GLN A 224 6.43 -10.56 -11.75
CA GLN A 224 6.58 -9.72 -10.58
C GLN A 224 5.82 -8.40 -10.78
N ILE A 225 4.98 -8.05 -9.80
CA ILE A 225 4.26 -6.79 -9.79
C ILE A 225 5.08 -5.79 -8.96
N THR A 226 5.38 -4.65 -9.55
CA THR A 226 6.06 -3.53 -8.89
C THR A 226 5.02 -2.51 -8.45
N VAL A 227 5.06 -2.15 -7.17
CA VAL A 227 4.23 -1.09 -6.59
C VAL A 227 5.13 0.06 -6.17
N ASN A 228 4.99 1.19 -6.84
CA ASN A 228 5.61 2.46 -6.49
C ASN A 228 4.78 3.12 -5.38
N VAL A 229 5.33 3.19 -4.18
CA VAL A 229 4.72 3.84 -3.03
C VAL A 229 5.13 5.29 -3.05
N ALA A 230 4.20 6.14 -3.50
CA ALA A 230 4.41 7.58 -3.60
C ALA A 230 4.40 8.20 -2.20
N ASP A 231 5.49 8.91 -1.89
CA ASP A 231 5.64 9.57 -0.62
C ASP A 231 4.74 10.82 -0.54
N LYS A 232 3.97 10.89 0.54
CA LYS A 232 3.00 11.98 0.75
C LYS A 232 3.65 13.24 1.33
N ASP A 233 4.82 13.10 1.95
CA ASP A 233 5.61 14.17 2.56
C ASP A 233 6.38 15.01 1.51
N SER A 234 6.44 14.58 0.25
CA SER A 234 7.03 15.34 -0.86
C SER A 234 6.47 16.76 -1.00
N VAL A 235 5.19 16.98 -0.67
CA VAL A 235 4.55 18.32 -0.64
C VAL A 235 5.10 19.22 0.48
N LEU A 236 5.65 18.61 1.53
CA LEU A 236 6.28 19.27 2.66
C LEU A 236 7.79 19.46 2.45
N LYS A 237 8.29 19.24 1.23
CA LYS A 237 9.67 19.50 0.90
C LYS A 237 10.04 20.95 1.23
N ASN A 238 11.07 21.12 2.06
CA ASN A 238 11.55 22.41 2.56
C ASN A 238 10.58 23.15 3.49
N ARG A 239 9.62 22.46 4.12
CA ARG A 239 8.81 23.01 5.22
C ARG A 239 9.50 22.76 6.53
N LEU A 240 9.93 23.85 7.17
CA LEU A 240 10.69 23.79 8.41
C LEU A 240 10.46 25.10 9.17
N CYS A 241 9.78 24.99 10.30
CA CYS A 241 9.71 26.09 11.25
C CYS A 241 10.95 26.09 12.14
N GLN A 242 11.50 27.28 12.41
CA GLN A 242 12.65 27.42 13.27
C GLN A 242 12.53 28.64 14.19
N SER A 243 13.09 28.54 15.38
CA SER A 243 13.36 29.67 16.27
C SER A 243 14.78 29.57 16.78
N TYR A 244 15.51 30.67 16.70
CA TYR A 244 16.88 30.85 17.19
C TYR A 244 16.87 31.91 18.30
N ASN A 245 17.96 32.07 19.07
CA ASN A 245 18.08 33.13 20.09
C ASN A 245 18.04 34.56 19.49
N ASP A 246 17.68 35.59 20.28
CA ASP A 246 17.38 37.00 19.90
C ASP A 246 16.47 37.16 18.68
N PRO A 247 15.19 36.78 18.80
CA PRO A 247 14.84 35.51 18.25
C PRO A 247 14.27 35.69 16.86
N HIS A 248 15.07 35.19 15.93
CA HIS A 248 14.70 35.03 14.55
C HIS A 248 13.81 33.81 14.42
N PHE A 249 12.62 34.02 13.89
CA PHE A 249 11.69 32.95 13.54
C PHE A 249 11.70 32.73 12.03
N ARG A 250 11.42 31.49 11.66
CA ARG A 250 11.05 31.09 10.31
C ARG A 250 9.80 30.24 10.40
N THR A 251 8.74 30.59 9.69
CA THR A 251 7.50 29.80 9.62
C THR A 251 7.68 28.55 8.75
N PHE A 252 6.71 27.64 8.76
CA PHE A 252 6.71 26.46 7.88
C PHE A 252 6.81 26.83 6.39
N ASP A 253 6.21 27.94 6.00
CA ASP A 253 6.16 28.40 4.61
C ASP A 253 7.38 29.25 4.22
N GLY A 254 8.19 29.59 5.23
CA GLY A 254 9.51 30.18 5.08
C GLY A 254 9.57 31.69 5.29
N ARG A 255 8.51 32.31 5.84
CA ARG A 255 8.51 33.71 6.24
C ARG A 255 9.40 33.92 7.46
N TYR A 256 10.29 34.91 7.37
CA TYR A 256 11.16 35.33 8.46
C TYR A 256 10.53 36.49 9.22
N TYR A 257 10.70 36.50 10.55
CA TYR A 257 10.24 37.58 11.43
C TYR A 257 10.98 37.55 12.77
N ASP A 258 11.01 38.68 13.49
CA ASP A 258 11.83 38.90 14.68
C ASP A 258 10.96 39.33 15.86
N TYR A 259 10.90 38.51 16.92
CA TYR A 259 10.02 38.79 18.05
C TYR A 259 10.69 38.57 19.41
N MET A 260 11.20 39.64 20.01
CA MET A 260 11.94 39.64 21.28
C MET A 260 11.07 39.48 22.55
N GLY A 261 9.96 38.75 22.46
CA GLY A 261 9.02 38.59 23.56
C GLY A 261 9.53 37.69 24.67
N ILE A 262 9.44 38.15 25.92
CA ILE A 262 9.78 37.35 27.10
C ILE A 262 8.54 36.61 27.62
N GLY A 263 8.69 35.32 27.91
CA GLY A 263 7.63 34.46 28.43
C GLY A 263 7.53 33.12 27.71
N GLU A 264 6.46 32.40 28.00
CA GLU A 264 6.12 31.14 27.33
C GLU A 264 5.22 31.43 26.12
N PHE A 265 5.50 30.81 24.98
CA PHE A 265 4.72 30.95 23.76
C PHE A 265 4.49 29.60 23.10
N VAL A 266 3.33 29.46 22.46
CA VAL A 266 2.98 28.29 21.66
C VAL A 266 3.61 28.41 20.29
N MET A 267 4.72 27.69 20.07
CA MET A 267 5.32 27.60 18.75
C MET A 267 4.45 26.80 17.77
N TYR A 268 3.85 25.73 18.28
CA TYR A 268 3.06 24.80 17.49
C TYR A 268 1.95 24.19 18.35
N LYS A 269 0.75 24.10 17.77
CA LYS A 269 -0.35 23.25 18.21
C LYS A 269 -1.05 22.65 17.01
N ASN A 270 -1.58 21.45 17.15
CA ASN A 270 -2.40 20.80 16.12
C ASN A 270 -3.84 20.63 16.62
N ASP A 271 -4.84 20.82 15.76
CA ASP A 271 -6.25 20.67 16.10
C ASP A 271 -6.77 19.22 16.10
N LEU A 272 -6.04 18.27 15.48
CA LEU A 272 -6.38 16.84 15.42
C LEU A 272 -6.14 16.10 16.74
N GLY A 273 -5.46 16.72 17.69
CA GLY A 273 -5.18 16.10 18.98
C GLY A 273 -4.40 17.03 19.90
N PRO A 274 -4.21 16.65 21.18
CA PRO A 274 -3.48 17.45 22.17
C PRO A 274 -1.95 17.42 21.93
N TYR A 275 -1.51 17.83 20.74
CA TYR A 275 -0.11 17.97 20.34
C TYR A 275 0.29 19.43 20.44
N ARG A 276 1.27 19.76 21.29
CA ARG A 276 1.71 21.15 21.51
C ARG A 276 3.21 21.22 21.73
N VAL A 277 3.83 22.27 21.19
CA VAL A 277 5.22 22.65 21.47
C VAL A 277 5.22 24.09 21.97
N HIS A 278 5.63 24.26 23.21
CA HIS A 278 5.78 25.54 23.87
C HIS A 278 7.27 25.84 23.98
N ALA A 279 7.65 27.10 23.78
CA ALA A 279 9.01 27.57 24.00
C ALA A 279 9.00 28.68 25.05
N LEU A 280 10.01 28.68 25.91
CA LEU A 280 10.20 29.66 26.98
C LEU A 280 11.36 30.57 26.64
N PHE A 281 11.09 31.87 26.56
CA PHE A 281 12.04 32.91 26.23
C PHE A 281 12.33 33.78 27.47
N THR A 282 13.61 34.02 27.74
CA THR A 282 14.12 34.88 28.82
C THR A 282 15.15 35.85 28.24
N SER A 283 15.57 36.90 28.96
CA SER A 283 16.63 37.77 28.47
C SER A 283 17.96 37.01 28.26
N CYS A 284 18.63 37.26 27.13
CA CYS A 284 19.88 36.59 26.78
C CYS A 284 21.03 36.89 27.77
N TYR A 285 21.08 38.10 28.34
CA TYR A 285 22.05 38.52 29.35
C TYR A 285 21.71 39.92 29.88
N SER A 286 22.14 40.26 31.10
CA SER A 286 21.93 41.57 31.74
C SER A 286 22.59 42.78 31.03
N GLY A 287 23.36 42.55 29.95
CA GLY A 287 24.05 43.60 29.18
C GLY A 287 23.52 43.86 27.77
N TRP A 288 22.54 43.07 27.29
CA TRP A 288 21.92 43.24 25.97
C TRP A 288 20.45 43.63 26.18
N ALA A 289 20.19 44.93 26.32
CA ALA A 289 18.83 45.43 26.53
C ALA A 289 17.97 45.12 25.28
N GLY A 290 16.85 44.43 25.49
CA GLY A 290 15.89 44.10 24.43
C GLY A 290 16.07 42.73 23.76
N ALA A 291 17.08 41.96 24.17
CA ALA A 291 17.42 40.64 23.66
C ALA A 291 16.72 39.49 24.42
N SER A 292 16.06 38.54 23.74
CA SER A 292 15.49 37.32 24.32
C SER A 292 16.04 36.00 23.75
N CYS A 293 16.43 35.08 24.61
CA CYS A 293 16.96 33.76 24.31
C CYS A 293 16.02 32.64 24.75
N ILE A 294 16.05 31.51 24.05
CA ILE A 294 15.31 30.30 24.36
C ILE A 294 15.97 29.60 25.56
N CYS A 295 15.22 29.39 26.63
CA CYS A 295 15.71 28.71 27.84
C CYS A 295 14.82 27.57 28.31
N GLY A 296 13.78 27.23 27.57
CA GLY A 296 13.00 26.03 27.81
C GLY A 296 12.12 25.63 26.65
N ILE A 297 11.74 24.35 26.64
CA ILE A 297 10.82 23.75 25.69
C ILE A 297 9.93 22.76 26.43
N ALA A 298 8.63 22.77 26.12
CA ALA A 298 7.68 21.78 26.62
C ALA A 298 6.89 21.19 25.46
N ILE A 299 6.86 19.86 25.36
CA ILE A 299 6.24 19.11 24.27
C ILE A 299 5.20 18.18 24.89
N ARG A 300 3.93 18.41 24.54
CA ARG A 300 2.80 17.56 24.95
C ARG A 300 2.34 16.70 23.79
N SER A 301 2.09 15.43 24.07
CA SER A 301 1.41 14.49 23.19
C SER A 301 0.45 13.66 24.04
N LYS A 302 -0.86 13.84 23.84
CA LYS A 302 -1.89 13.24 24.71
C LYS A 302 -1.63 13.61 26.16
N GLU A 303 -1.50 12.64 27.05
CA GLU A 303 -1.19 12.84 28.47
C GLU A 303 0.31 12.84 28.76
N SER A 304 1.14 12.47 27.78
CA SER A 304 2.59 12.48 27.91
C SER A 304 3.15 13.91 27.73
N LEU A 305 4.11 14.27 28.58
CA LEU A 305 4.74 15.59 28.63
C LEU A 305 6.26 15.45 28.75
N PHE A 306 6.97 16.05 27.80
CA PHE A 306 8.40 16.26 27.85
C PHE A 306 8.68 17.74 28.16
N VAL A 307 9.56 18.02 29.12
CA VAL A 307 9.98 19.37 29.46
C VAL A 307 11.49 19.41 29.55
N LEU A 308 12.10 20.41 28.94
CA LEU A 308 13.51 20.74 29.14
C LEU A 308 13.65 22.23 29.45
N ARG A 309 14.47 22.56 30.45
CA ARG A 309 14.67 23.94 30.90
C ARG A 309 16.10 24.17 31.37
N THR A 310 16.68 25.29 30.98
CA THR A 310 18.06 25.69 31.32
C THR A 310 18.13 26.95 32.19
N CYS A 311 17.09 27.79 32.21
CA CYS A 311 17.01 29.00 33.04
C CYS A 311 16.30 28.73 34.37
N GLU A 312 16.76 29.31 35.48
CA GLU A 312 16.03 29.22 36.75
C GLU A 312 14.91 30.25 36.85
N THR A 313 15.13 31.43 36.26
CA THR A 313 14.22 32.57 36.26
C THR A 313 13.97 33.07 34.84
N VAL A 314 12.80 33.68 34.63
CA VAL A 314 12.50 34.46 33.42
C VAL A 314 12.71 35.93 33.78
N SER A 315 13.62 36.62 33.10
CA SER A 315 14.03 38.01 33.40
C SER A 315 12.86 38.98 33.65
N ASP A 316 13.04 39.89 34.62
CA ASP A 316 12.11 40.97 35.07
C ASP A 316 10.68 40.57 35.49
N ARG A 317 10.42 39.27 35.64
CA ARG A 317 9.32 38.77 36.46
C ARG A 317 9.97 38.07 37.64
N GLU A 318 9.76 38.55 38.87
CA GLU A 318 10.14 37.87 40.12
C GLU A 318 9.39 36.53 40.33
N LYS A 319 9.07 35.81 39.24
CA LYS A 319 8.38 34.54 39.26
C LYS A 319 9.43 33.44 39.18
N TYR A 320 9.78 32.93 40.35
CA TYR A 320 10.45 31.64 40.44
C TYR A 320 9.61 30.60 39.69
N LEU A 321 10.21 29.98 38.69
CA LEU A 321 9.61 28.84 38.01
C LEU A 321 9.70 27.63 38.94
N LEU A 322 8.68 26.77 38.95
CA LEU A 322 8.67 25.53 39.72
C LEU A 322 10.01 24.78 39.51
N GLN A 323 10.64 24.30 40.58
CA GLN A 323 11.81 23.44 40.45
C GLN A 323 11.39 22.21 39.64
N GLN A 324 11.92 22.11 38.44
CA GLN A 324 11.79 20.96 37.56
C GLN A 324 13.22 20.50 37.25
N PRO A 325 13.46 19.20 37.11
CA PRO A 325 14.74 18.74 36.61
C PRO A 325 15.01 19.38 35.24
N ILE A 326 16.30 19.59 34.91
CA ILE A 326 16.73 20.17 33.62
C ILE A 326 16.01 19.47 32.45
N VAL A 327 15.74 18.17 32.60
CA VAL A 327 14.88 17.37 31.72
C VAL A 327 13.87 16.60 32.57
N SER A 328 12.59 16.69 32.22
CA SER A 328 11.50 15.93 32.82
C SER A 328 10.72 15.21 31.72
N LEU A 329 10.46 13.91 31.91
CA LEU A 329 9.58 13.14 31.04
C LEU A 329 8.51 12.47 31.91
N THR A 330 7.26 12.89 31.71
CA THR A 330 6.08 12.17 32.18
C THR A 330 5.51 11.42 30.98
N SER A 331 5.79 10.13 30.87
CA SER A 331 5.30 9.29 29.78
C SER A 331 4.17 8.39 30.28
N CYS A 332 2.99 8.52 29.68
CA CYS A 332 1.84 7.66 29.96
C CYS A 332 1.81 6.44 29.02
N ASP A 333 2.30 6.62 27.78
CA ASP A 333 2.42 5.59 26.76
C ASP A 333 3.71 5.81 25.96
N LYS A 334 4.48 4.74 25.72
CA LYS A 334 5.70 4.79 24.91
C LYS A 334 5.44 5.14 23.43
N THR A 335 4.20 5.00 22.97
CA THR A 335 3.77 5.37 21.62
C THR A 335 3.39 6.84 21.48
N ASP A 336 3.29 7.59 22.59
CA ASP A 336 2.91 9.01 22.55
C ASP A 336 4.03 9.90 22.03
N MET A 337 5.29 9.50 22.15
CA MET A 337 6.44 10.23 21.61
C MET A 337 7.68 9.33 21.57
N ALA A 338 8.41 9.36 20.46
CA ALA A 338 9.75 8.77 20.38
C ALA A 338 10.78 9.85 20.67
N ILE A 339 11.75 9.58 21.55
CA ILE A 339 12.76 10.55 21.99
C ILE A 339 14.14 9.96 21.76
N GLU A 340 14.96 10.68 20.99
CA GLU A 340 16.37 10.41 20.76
C GLU A 340 17.20 11.56 21.32
N ASN A 341 18.29 11.25 22.03
CA ASN A 341 19.23 12.25 22.54
C ASN A 341 20.66 11.82 22.20
N THR A 342 21.40 12.69 21.53
CA THR A 342 22.83 12.50 21.23
C THR A 342 23.59 13.81 21.48
N ASN A 343 24.49 13.81 22.47
CA ASN A 343 25.38 14.96 22.77
C ASN A 343 24.63 16.30 22.90
N ASN A 344 23.57 16.35 23.72
CA ASN A 344 22.72 17.54 23.93
C ASN A 344 21.89 17.97 22.69
N ASN A 345 21.82 17.13 21.66
CA ASN A 345 20.86 17.27 20.57
C ASN A 345 19.70 16.31 20.83
N TYR A 346 18.50 16.87 20.86
CA TYR A 346 17.27 16.13 21.07
C TYR A 346 16.49 16.07 19.77
N LYS A 347 15.96 14.89 19.48
CA LYS A 347 15.01 14.65 18.40
C LYS A 347 13.79 13.95 19.00
N ILE A 348 12.61 14.54 18.81
CA ILE A 348 11.35 14.02 19.32
C ILE A 348 10.38 13.87 18.17
N ILE A 349 9.79 12.69 18.02
CA ILE A 349 8.80 12.38 16.97
C ILE A 349 7.44 12.15 17.62
N LEU A 350 6.43 12.89 17.18
CA LEU A 350 5.04 12.73 17.64
C LEU A 350 4.35 11.56 16.90
N PRO A 351 3.21 11.03 17.41
CA PRO A 351 2.48 9.92 16.78
C PRO A 351 1.90 10.28 15.40
N ILE A 352 1.83 11.57 15.11
CA ILE A 352 1.43 12.13 13.83
C ILE A 352 2.62 12.40 12.90
N ALA A 353 3.82 11.91 13.21
CA ALA A 353 5.06 12.09 12.44
C ALA A 353 5.68 13.50 12.44
N THR A 354 5.10 14.47 13.15
CA THR A 354 5.74 15.77 13.37
C THR A 354 7.05 15.56 14.12
N GLU A 355 8.14 16.11 13.60
CA GLU A 355 9.49 15.96 14.16
C GLU A 355 9.93 17.29 14.78
N ILE A 356 10.41 17.23 16.01
CA ILE A 356 10.94 18.36 16.76
C ILE A 356 12.41 18.09 17.05
N GLN A 357 13.28 19.00 16.65
CA GLN A 357 14.70 18.95 16.96
C GLN A 357 15.14 20.20 17.72
N PHE A 358 15.97 20.05 18.74
CA PHE A 358 16.57 21.18 19.43
C PHE A 358 17.91 20.80 20.07
N SER A 359 18.77 21.79 20.24
CA SER A 359 20.12 21.58 20.77
C SER A 359 20.41 22.54 21.90
N ILE A 360 21.07 22.06 22.95
CA ILE A 360 21.51 22.90 24.06
C ILE A 360 22.94 23.39 23.80
N ALA A 361 23.13 24.71 23.87
CA ALA A 361 24.43 25.35 23.77
C ALA A 361 24.67 26.27 24.97
N ARG A 362 25.63 25.89 25.82
CA ARG A 362 25.95 26.58 27.08
C ARG A 362 24.72 26.68 28.00
N ARG A 363 24.12 27.87 28.14
CA ARG A 363 22.99 28.16 29.04
C ARG A 363 21.62 28.26 28.34
N PHE A 364 21.59 28.16 27.01
CA PHE A 364 20.38 28.34 26.20
C PHE A 364 20.17 27.18 25.24
N ILE A 365 18.96 27.08 24.72
CA ILE A 365 18.66 26.26 23.55
C ILE A 365 19.08 27.09 22.33
N SER A 366 19.95 26.54 21.46
CA SER A 366 20.49 27.29 20.32
C SER A 366 19.47 27.47 19.20
N VAL A 367 18.68 26.42 18.96
CA VAL A 367 17.64 26.37 17.93
C VAL A 367 16.55 25.39 18.36
N ILE A 368 15.30 25.74 18.08
CA ILE A 368 14.18 24.78 18.00
C ILE A 368 13.78 24.70 16.53
N SER A 369 13.76 23.49 15.98
CA SER A 369 13.29 23.21 14.63
C SER A 369 12.08 22.28 14.69
N ILE A 370 10.98 22.66 14.06
CA ILE A 370 9.77 21.85 13.94
C ILE A 370 9.53 21.57 12.46
N LYS A 371 9.42 20.29 12.14
CA LYS A 371 9.15 19.81 10.80
C LYS A 371 7.75 19.20 10.76
N PRO A 372 6.85 19.73 9.93
CA PRO A 372 5.46 19.29 9.91
C PRO A 372 5.35 17.91 9.24
N SER A 373 4.32 17.16 9.59
CA SER A 373 3.86 16.00 8.84
C SER A 373 2.69 16.34 7.94
N VAL A 374 2.29 15.41 7.07
CA VAL A 374 1.10 15.59 6.23
C VAL A 374 -0.18 15.82 7.05
N LYS A 375 -0.25 15.30 8.28
CA LYS A 375 -1.39 15.53 9.18
C LYS A 375 -1.45 16.95 9.71
N ASP A 376 -0.36 17.71 9.63
CA ASP A 376 -0.27 19.09 10.09
C ASP A 376 -0.85 20.08 9.07
N ILE A 377 -0.96 19.69 7.80
CA ILE A 377 -1.45 20.53 6.71
C ILE A 377 -2.82 21.10 7.07
N ASN A 378 -2.93 22.43 7.14
CA ASN A 378 -4.14 23.18 7.50
C ASN A 378 -4.72 22.89 8.90
N THR A 379 -4.04 22.12 9.75
CA THR A 379 -4.51 21.78 11.11
C THR A 379 -3.56 22.26 12.20
N ALA A 380 -2.29 22.45 11.86
CA ALA A 380 -1.28 23.03 12.74
C ALA A 380 -1.27 24.56 12.68
N LYS A 381 -0.96 25.19 13.81
CA LYS A 381 -0.89 26.65 13.97
C LYS A 381 -0.04 27.03 15.18
N GLY A 382 0.41 28.28 15.23
CA GLY A 382 1.27 28.81 16.30
C GLY A 382 2.21 29.86 15.74
N LEU A 383 3.29 30.17 16.47
CA LEU A 383 4.37 31.00 15.96
C LEU A 383 5.03 30.43 14.68
N CYS A 384 4.88 29.14 14.42
CA CYS A 384 5.35 28.48 13.19
C CYS A 384 4.50 28.75 11.94
N GLY A 385 3.37 29.45 12.04
CA GLY A 385 2.42 29.59 10.94
C GLY A 385 1.60 28.33 10.68
N VAL A 386 0.88 28.32 9.56
CA VAL A 386 0.04 27.19 9.12
C VAL A 386 0.75 26.48 7.97
N PRO A 387 1.09 25.18 8.09
CA PRO A 387 1.72 24.48 6.98
C PRO A 387 0.68 24.15 5.90
N SER A 388 1.09 24.35 4.66
CA SER A 388 0.24 24.24 3.46
C SER A 388 0.89 23.32 2.41
N THR A 389 0.09 22.83 1.45
CA THR A 389 0.61 22.05 0.31
C THR A 389 1.47 22.90 -0.65
N SER A 390 1.23 24.21 -0.70
CA SER A 390 1.96 25.20 -1.51
C SER A 390 2.28 26.43 -0.68
N LYS A 391 3.51 26.96 -0.72
CA LYS A 391 3.94 28.08 0.13
C LYS A 391 2.96 29.25 0.06
N ASP A 392 2.33 29.53 1.19
CA ASP A 392 1.37 30.59 1.37
C ASP A 392 1.79 31.46 2.57
N PRO A 393 2.54 32.55 2.35
CA PRO A 393 2.93 33.43 3.45
C PRO A 393 1.78 34.30 3.99
N SER A 394 0.57 34.22 3.41
CA SER A 394 -0.57 35.06 3.78
C SER A 394 -1.28 34.60 5.05
N ASP A 395 -1.20 33.31 5.40
CA ASP A 395 -1.79 32.73 6.61
C ASP A 395 -0.76 32.42 7.72
N ASP A 396 0.54 32.61 7.43
CA ASP A 396 1.63 32.46 8.38
C ASP A 396 1.41 33.27 9.66
N PHE A 397 0.83 34.46 9.54
CA PHE A 397 0.46 35.31 10.68
C PHE A 397 -1.02 35.15 11.04
N THR A 398 -1.43 33.92 11.33
CA THR A 398 -2.76 33.64 11.86
C THR A 398 -2.83 33.93 13.36
N HIS A 399 -3.60 34.95 13.74
CA HIS A 399 -3.93 35.28 15.13
C HIS A 399 -4.68 34.11 15.77
N ARG A 400 -4.38 33.81 17.04
CA ARG A 400 -4.98 32.67 17.77
C ARG A 400 -6.52 32.62 17.72
N GLU A 401 -7.17 33.78 17.66
CA GLU A 401 -8.63 33.95 17.70
C GLU A 401 -9.25 34.69 16.50
N LYS A 402 -8.46 35.40 15.68
CA LYS A 402 -8.97 36.41 14.74
C LYS A 402 -8.65 36.12 13.28
N GLY A 403 -8.03 34.96 13.00
CA GLY A 403 -7.61 34.60 11.64
C GLY A 403 -6.33 35.35 11.19
N PRO A 404 -6.04 35.36 9.88
CA PRO A 404 -4.86 36.01 9.32
C PRO A 404 -4.79 37.52 9.60
N ILE A 405 -3.62 38.01 10.02
CA ILE A 405 -3.33 39.42 10.28
C ILE A 405 -1.95 39.83 9.76
N ASN A 406 -1.74 41.13 9.52
CA ASN A 406 -0.45 41.64 9.01
C ASN A 406 0.50 42.13 10.09
N ASN A 407 0.01 42.37 11.32
CA ASN A 407 0.83 42.91 12.40
C ASN A 407 1.56 41.79 13.15
N GLU A 408 2.87 41.71 12.94
CA GLU A 408 3.76 40.71 13.54
C GLU A 408 3.67 40.65 15.07
N LYS A 409 3.74 41.81 15.74
CA LYS A 409 3.70 41.87 17.20
C LYS A 409 2.37 41.33 17.74
N SER A 410 1.25 41.74 17.16
CA SER A 410 -0.08 41.26 17.52
C SER A 410 -0.25 39.78 17.24
N PHE A 411 0.36 39.26 16.17
CA PHE A 411 0.39 37.84 15.87
C PHE A 411 1.13 37.08 16.97
N ALA A 412 2.38 37.45 17.25
CA ALA A 412 3.21 36.75 18.22
C ALA A 412 2.67 36.87 19.66
N ASP A 413 2.19 38.05 20.05
CA ASP A 413 1.54 38.27 21.36
C ASP A 413 0.30 37.38 21.54
N SER A 414 -0.45 37.08 20.47
CA SER A 414 -1.64 36.21 20.54
C SER A 414 -1.31 34.76 20.85
N TRP A 415 -0.06 34.36 20.66
CA TRP A 415 0.46 33.01 20.90
C TRP A 415 1.19 32.86 22.23
N LYS A 416 1.27 33.93 23.03
CA LYS A 416 1.59 33.85 24.46
C LYS A 416 0.55 33.04 25.24
#